data_AF-A0A257LC40-F1
#
_entry.id   AF-A0A257LC40-F1
#
_cell.length_a   1.000
_cell.length_b   1.000
_cell.length_c   1.000
_cell.angle_alpha   90.00
_cell.angle_beta   90.00
_cell.angle_gamma   90.00
#
_symmetry.space_group_name_H-M   'P 1'
#
loop_
_entity.id
_entity.type
_entity.pdbx_description
1 polymer ?
#
loop_
_entity_poly.entity_id
_entity_poly.type
_entity_poly.pdbx_seq_one_letter_code
_entity_poly.pdbx_strand_id
1 'polypeptide(L)'
;MPLLAQEKEATMEIKFEKVDSNNVCNVYVVSEGQPVKEVAVKLYVERLFGLLPIKDEVSTDENGVASFEFPNNLPLNSDGKLIVLAKVEDDENYGSFEAKTESTIGFKPDLSFLEKRERSLSAGRDRAPIYFIIASISIISAIWGTLIYVVLQVFKLKKLTH
;
A
#
# COMPACT_ATOMS: atom_id res chain seq x y z
N MET A 1 -33.30 -32.47 -4.02
CA MET A 1 -33.72 -31.19 -3.41
C MET A 1 -32.94 -31.08 -2.10
N PRO A 2 -31.76 -30.44 -2.07
CA PRO A 2 -31.02 -30.31 -0.81
C PRO A 2 -31.54 -29.10 -0.03
N LEU A 3 -31.60 -29.30 1.28
CA LEU A 3 -31.99 -28.35 2.32
C LEU A 3 -31.34 -26.98 2.11
N LEU A 4 -32.18 -25.95 2.15
CA LEU A 4 -31.76 -24.58 2.42
C LEU A 4 -30.98 -24.56 3.74
N ALA A 5 -29.68 -24.32 3.67
CA ALA A 5 -28.94 -23.78 4.80
C ALA A 5 -29.61 -22.44 5.13
N GLN A 6 -30.17 -22.34 6.33
CA GLN A 6 -30.69 -21.10 6.86
C GLN A 6 -29.48 -20.20 7.12
N GLU A 7 -29.09 -19.37 6.15
CA GLU A 7 -28.19 -18.24 6.37
C GLU A 7 -28.87 -17.34 7.40
N LYS A 8 -28.52 -17.51 8.68
CA LYS A 8 -28.87 -16.54 9.71
C LYS A 8 -28.07 -15.28 9.41
N GLU A 9 -28.77 -14.20 9.07
CA GLU A 9 -28.17 -12.89 8.80
C GLU A 9 -27.55 -12.34 10.09
N ALA A 10 -26.32 -12.76 10.39
CA ALA A 10 -25.53 -12.21 11.48
C ALA A 10 -25.04 -10.82 11.06
N THR A 11 -25.46 -9.80 11.79
CA THR A 11 -25.03 -8.43 11.57
C THR A 11 -23.90 -8.11 12.54
N MET A 12 -22.77 -7.65 12.02
CA MET A 12 -21.70 -7.12 12.84
C MET A 12 -21.71 -5.60 12.83
N GLU A 13 -21.58 -4.99 14.00
CA GLU A 13 -21.30 -3.57 14.13
C GLU A 13 -19.91 -3.37 14.72
N ILE A 14 -19.09 -2.54 14.09
CA ILE A 14 -17.76 -2.19 14.59
C ILE A 14 -17.85 -0.78 15.18
N LYS A 15 -17.57 -0.65 16.48
CA LYS A 15 -17.50 0.63 17.19
C LYS A 15 -16.09 0.86 17.71
N PHE A 16 -15.61 2.09 17.57
CA PHE A 16 -14.34 2.51 18.12
C PHE A 16 -14.57 3.31 19.39
N GLU A 17 -13.95 2.88 20.48
CA GLU A 17 -13.92 3.62 21.74
C GLU A 17 -12.47 3.92 22.13
N LYS A 18 -12.27 5.09 22.73
CA LYS A 18 -10.96 5.51 23.21
C LYS A 18 -10.91 5.31 24.71
N VAL A 19 -10.15 4.31 25.16
CA VAL A 19 -9.94 4.03 26.59
C VAL A 19 -8.55 4.52 26.95
N ASP A 20 -8.50 5.62 27.71
CA ASP A 20 -7.32 6.26 28.32
C ASP A 20 -6.21 6.75 27.36
N SER A 21 -5.54 5.85 26.64
CA SER A 21 -4.45 6.12 25.69
C SER A 21 -4.30 5.07 24.59
N ASN A 22 -5.04 3.95 24.66
CA ASN A 22 -5.15 2.97 23.60
C ASN A 22 -6.52 3.14 22.91
N ASN A 23 -6.56 3.06 21.58
CA ASN A 23 -7.85 2.94 20.93
C ASN A 23 -8.26 1.48 20.96
N VAL A 24 -9.51 1.24 21.31
CA VAL A 24 -10.08 -0.08 21.37
C VAL A 24 -11.15 -0.16 20.29
N CYS A 25 -11.07 -1.20 19.48
CA CYS A 25 -12.06 -1.53 18.46
C CYS A 25 -12.94 -2.64 19.03
N ASN A 26 -14.18 -2.32 19.34
CA ASN A 26 -15.18 -3.26 19.82
C ASN A 26 -16.01 -3.73 18.62
N VAL A 27 -15.97 -5.02 18.34
CA VAL A 27 -16.79 -5.66 17.31
C VAL A 27 -17.97 -6.35 18.00
N TYR A 28 -19.18 -5.90 17.71
CA TYR A 28 -20.42 -6.48 18.20
C TYR A 28 -20.95 -7.46 17.15
N VAL A 29 -21.13 -8.71 17.54
CA VAL A 29 -21.71 -9.76 16.70
C VAL A 29 -23.13 -10.06 17.19
N VAL A 30 -24.13 -9.72 16.38
CA VAL A 30 -25.55 -9.94 16.69
C VAL A 30 -26.18 -10.83 15.64
N SER A 31 -26.79 -11.94 16.06
CA SER A 31 -27.61 -12.78 15.20
C SER A 31 -29.06 -12.72 15.67
N GLU A 32 -29.99 -12.34 14.78
CA GLU A 32 -31.44 -12.30 15.06
C GLU A 32 -31.80 -11.56 16.37
N GLY A 33 -31.02 -10.52 16.73
CA GLY A 33 -31.24 -9.70 17.93
C GLY A 33 -30.66 -10.26 19.24
N GLN A 34 -29.93 -11.38 19.20
CA GLN A 34 -29.20 -11.93 20.36
C GLN A 34 -27.68 -11.82 20.17
N PRO A 35 -26.93 -11.41 21.22
CA PRO A 35 -25.48 -11.40 21.18
C PRO A 35 -24.94 -12.83 21.07
N VAL A 36 -24.01 -13.06 20.14
CA VAL A 36 -23.44 -14.38 19.90
C VAL A 36 -22.09 -14.50 20.60
N LYS A 37 -21.99 -15.42 21.56
CA LYS A 37 -20.76 -15.71 22.31
C LYS A 37 -19.91 -16.79 21.63
N GLU A 38 -18.62 -16.80 21.94
CA GLU A 38 -17.65 -17.84 21.53
C GLU A 38 -17.36 -17.90 20.02
N VAL A 39 -17.63 -16.82 19.30
CA VAL A 39 -17.32 -16.72 17.86
C VAL A 39 -15.93 -16.12 17.68
N ALA A 40 -15.07 -16.80 16.93
CA ALA A 40 -13.72 -16.34 16.62
C ALA A 40 -13.75 -15.21 15.58
N VAL A 41 -13.50 -13.98 16.01
CA VAL A 41 -13.46 -12.80 15.14
C VAL A 41 -12.00 -12.45 14.82
N LYS A 42 -11.70 -12.19 13.55
CA LYS A 42 -10.41 -11.68 13.08
C LYS A 42 -10.57 -10.23 12.62
N LEU A 43 -9.70 -9.34 13.10
CA LEU A 43 -9.70 -7.93 12.71
C LEU A 43 -8.59 -7.64 11.70
N TYR A 44 -8.96 -7.03 10.59
CA TYR A 44 -8.09 -6.65 9.48
C TYR A 44 -8.18 -5.15 9.19
N VAL A 45 -7.12 -4.61 8.59
CA VAL A 45 -7.10 -3.28 7.99
C VAL A 45 -6.79 -3.42 6.51
N GLU A 46 -7.65 -2.86 5.66
CA GLU A 46 -7.47 -2.90 4.21
C GLU A 46 -6.34 -1.95 3.79
N ARG A 47 -5.34 -2.51 3.10
CA ARG A 47 -4.17 -1.82 2.55
C ARG A 47 -4.09 -2.03 1.05
N LEU A 48 -3.25 -1.22 0.39
CA LEU A 48 -3.03 -1.26 -1.07
C LEU A 48 -2.68 -2.66 -1.61
N PHE A 49 -2.03 -3.50 -0.80
CA PHE A 49 -1.56 -4.83 -1.21
C PHE A 49 -2.28 -5.98 -0.50
N GLY A 50 -3.37 -5.71 0.25
CA GLY A 50 -4.16 -6.75 0.90
C GLY A 50 -4.68 -6.38 2.28
N LEU A 51 -5.24 -7.38 2.96
CA LEU A 51 -5.78 -7.26 4.32
C LEU A 51 -4.68 -7.51 5.34
N LEU A 52 -4.40 -6.51 6.19
CA LEU A 52 -3.41 -6.60 7.26
C LEU A 52 -4.10 -7.05 8.56
N PRO A 53 -3.84 -8.26 9.09
CA PRO A 53 -4.37 -8.66 10.39
C PRO A 53 -3.75 -7.79 11.50
N ILE A 54 -4.58 -7.27 12.40
CA ILE A 54 -4.13 -6.42 13.52
C ILE A 54 -3.70 -7.24 14.72
N LYS A 55 -4.43 -8.34 14.99
CA LYS A 55 -4.18 -9.28 16.08
C LYS A 55 -4.67 -10.67 15.65
N ASP A 56 -4.27 -11.69 16.40
CA ASP A 56 -4.85 -13.03 16.30
C ASP A 56 -6.36 -13.01 16.59
N GLU A 57 -7.04 -14.10 16.23
CA GLU A 57 -8.48 -14.25 16.45
C GLU A 57 -8.85 -14.09 17.94
N VAL A 58 -9.87 -13.28 18.20
CA VAL A 58 -10.42 -13.05 19.54
C VAL A 58 -11.85 -13.57 19.55
N SER A 59 -12.15 -14.45 20.51
CA SER A 59 -13.50 -14.96 20.74
C SER A 59 -14.40 -13.89 21.35
N THR A 60 -15.67 -13.84 20.93
CA THR A 60 -16.66 -12.93 21.52
C THR A 60 -17.07 -13.34 22.94
N ASP A 61 -17.19 -12.35 23.83
CA ASP A 61 -17.64 -12.53 25.22
C ASP A 61 -19.16 -12.83 25.33
N GLU A 62 -19.68 -13.02 26.55
CA GLU A 62 -21.13 -13.22 26.81
C GLU A 62 -22.06 -12.15 26.23
N ASN A 63 -21.53 -10.95 25.98
CA ASN A 63 -22.25 -9.84 25.35
C ASN A 63 -22.12 -9.81 23.81
N GLY A 64 -21.48 -10.81 23.21
CA GLY A 64 -21.22 -10.87 21.77
C GLY A 64 -20.20 -9.84 21.30
N VAL A 65 -19.30 -9.40 22.19
CA VAL A 65 -18.30 -8.37 21.92
C VAL A 65 -16.93 -9.00 21.83
N ALA A 66 -16.22 -8.77 20.73
CA ALA A 66 -14.79 -9.03 20.61
C ALA A 66 -14.04 -7.69 20.68
N SER A 67 -13.19 -7.55 21.69
CA SER A 67 -12.46 -6.30 21.94
C SER A 67 -11.01 -6.42 21.44
N PHE A 68 -10.64 -5.53 20.52
CA PHE A 68 -9.31 -5.49 19.92
C PHE A 68 -8.60 -4.19 20.26
N GLU A 69 -7.33 -4.28 20.63
CA GLU A 69 -6.49 -3.10 20.75
C GLU A 69 -6.09 -2.62 19.36
N PHE A 70 -6.46 -1.38 19.02
CA PHE A 70 -6.21 -0.79 17.71
C PHE A 70 -5.02 0.19 17.77
N PRO A 71 -3.87 -0.15 17.15
CA PRO A 71 -2.67 0.66 17.24
C PRO A 71 -2.81 1.98 16.48
N ASN A 72 -2.37 3.09 17.11
CA ASN A 72 -2.32 4.42 16.48
C ASN A 72 -1.21 4.56 15.41
N ASN A 73 -0.26 3.62 15.36
CA ASN A 73 0.89 3.69 14.47
C ASN A 73 0.61 3.16 13.05
N LEU A 74 -0.64 3.31 12.59
CA LEU A 74 -1.06 2.90 11.26
C LEU A 74 -1.08 4.12 10.33
N PRO A 75 -0.38 4.08 9.17
CA PRO A 75 -0.43 5.18 8.22
C PRO A 75 -1.83 5.30 7.65
N LEU A 76 -2.46 6.47 7.61
CA LEU A 76 -3.77 6.66 6.97
C LEU A 76 -3.65 6.63 5.44
N ASN A 77 -4.73 6.28 4.74
CA ASN A 77 -4.77 6.41 3.28
C ASN A 77 -4.73 7.90 2.87
N SER A 78 -4.57 8.17 1.57
CA SER A 78 -4.49 9.54 1.03
C SER A 78 -5.67 10.42 1.45
N ASP A 79 -6.86 9.83 1.56
CA ASP A 79 -8.11 10.45 2.00
C ASP A 79 -8.19 10.71 3.52
N GLY A 80 -7.17 10.32 4.29
CA GLY A 80 -7.16 10.47 5.74
C GLY A 80 -8.07 9.48 6.46
N LYS A 81 -8.48 8.39 5.81
CA LYS A 81 -9.30 7.32 6.38
C LYS A 81 -8.59 5.97 6.26
N LEU A 82 -8.98 5.03 7.10
CA LEU A 82 -8.59 3.62 7.08
C LEU A 82 -9.83 2.76 7.04
N ILE A 83 -9.83 1.74 6.20
CA ILE A 83 -10.92 0.77 6.15
C ILE A 83 -10.53 -0.38 7.08
N VAL A 84 -11.37 -0.62 8.09
CA VAL A 84 -11.22 -1.71 9.05
C VAL A 84 -12.28 -2.76 8.72
N LEU A 85 -11.83 -4.00 8.63
CA LEU A 85 -12.64 -5.17 8.30
C LEU A 85 -12.62 -6.14 9.47
N ALA A 86 -13.78 -6.48 10.04
CA ALA A 86 -13.92 -7.63 10.91
C ALA A 86 -14.42 -8.82 10.09
N LYS A 87 -13.84 -10.00 10.27
CA LYS A 87 -14.23 -11.22 9.57
C LYS A 87 -14.30 -12.38 10.56
N VAL A 88 -15.37 -13.16 10.49
CA VAL A 88 -15.49 -14.46 11.14
C VAL A 88 -15.32 -15.53 10.06
N GLU A 89 -14.48 -16.52 10.32
CA GLU A 89 -14.21 -17.64 9.41
C GLU A 89 -14.63 -18.94 10.10
N ASP A 90 -15.34 -19.79 9.35
CA ASP A 90 -15.67 -21.18 9.74
C ASP A 90 -16.35 -21.35 11.11
N ASP A 91 -17.34 -20.49 11.42
CA ASP A 91 -18.22 -20.76 12.56
C ASP A 91 -19.26 -21.84 12.20
N GLU A 92 -19.34 -22.90 13.02
CA GLU A 92 -20.24 -24.05 12.79
C GLU A 92 -21.73 -23.66 12.78
N ASN A 93 -22.10 -22.56 13.44
CA ASN A 93 -23.50 -22.12 13.57
C ASN A 93 -23.87 -20.97 12.62
N TYR A 94 -22.93 -20.06 12.33
CA TYR A 94 -23.22 -18.81 11.62
C TYR A 94 -22.48 -18.65 10.29
N GLY A 95 -21.59 -19.58 9.95
CA GLY A 95 -20.81 -19.52 8.71
C GLY A 95 -19.78 -18.39 8.70
N SER A 96 -19.34 -18.00 7.51
CA SER A 96 -18.36 -16.92 7.34
C SER A 96 -19.04 -15.61 6.97
N PHE A 97 -18.81 -14.56 7.77
CA PHE A 97 -19.38 -13.23 7.54
C PHE A 97 -18.35 -12.14 7.83
N GLU A 98 -18.46 -11.02 7.12
CA GLU A 98 -17.52 -9.90 7.19
C GLU A 98 -18.24 -8.56 7.32
N ALA A 99 -17.66 -7.62 8.06
CA ALA A 99 -18.14 -6.25 8.17
C ALA A 99 -17.02 -5.24 8.01
N LYS A 100 -17.32 -4.15 7.29
CA LYS A 100 -16.39 -3.07 6.96
C LYS A 100 -16.83 -1.78 7.61
N THR A 101 -15.88 -1.04 8.18
CA THR A 101 -16.10 0.29 8.73
C THR A 101 -14.94 1.21 8.38
N GLU A 102 -15.21 2.51 8.26
CA GLU A 102 -14.17 3.53 8.08
C GLU A 102 -13.73 4.06 9.45
N SER A 103 -12.42 4.08 9.69
CA SER A 103 -11.81 4.64 10.88
C SER A 103 -10.83 5.76 10.50
N THR A 104 -10.84 6.84 11.28
CA THR A 104 -9.89 7.97 11.13
C THR A 104 -8.68 7.82 12.06
N ILE A 105 -8.56 6.67 12.74
CA ILE A 105 -7.55 6.43 13.78
C ILE A 105 -6.23 6.01 13.12
N GLY A 106 -5.26 6.92 13.09
CA GLY A 106 -3.92 6.67 12.57
C GLY A 106 -3.13 7.96 12.42
N PHE A 107 -1.98 7.90 11.75
CA PHE A 107 -1.21 9.09 11.41
C PHE A 107 -1.15 9.27 9.89
N LYS A 108 -1.23 10.51 9.41
CA LYS A 108 -1.02 10.78 7.99
C LYS A 108 0.49 10.73 7.74
N PRO A 109 1.04 9.74 7.01
CA PRO A 109 2.45 9.76 6.69
C PRO A 109 2.74 11.04 5.90
N ASP A 110 3.78 11.78 6.31
CA ASP A 110 4.24 12.94 5.56
C ASP A 110 4.88 12.45 4.26
N LEU A 111 4.09 12.24 3.22
CA LEU A 111 4.55 11.74 1.92
C LEU A 111 5.27 12.83 1.09
N SER A 112 5.57 14.00 1.66
CA SER A 112 6.32 15.06 0.98
C SER A 112 7.68 14.58 0.46
N PHE A 113 8.29 13.59 1.14
CA PHE A 113 9.53 12.94 0.68
C PHE A 113 9.33 12.05 -0.56
N LEU A 114 8.13 11.49 -0.77
CA LEU A 114 7.77 10.75 -1.98
C LEU A 114 7.38 11.68 -3.12
N GLU A 115 6.62 12.77 -2.86
CA GLU A 115 6.36 13.81 -3.87
C GLU A 115 7.66 14.40 -4.44
N LYS A 116 8.66 14.62 -3.56
CA LYS A 116 10.00 15.06 -3.98
C LYS A 116 10.72 14.02 -4.85
N ARG A 117 10.40 12.73 -4.70
CA ARG A 117 10.95 11.62 -5.48
C ARG A 117 10.18 11.35 -6.78
N GLU A 118 8.86 11.54 -6.80
CA GLU A 118 8.02 11.32 -7.98
C GLU A 118 8.27 12.37 -9.08
N ARG A 119 8.61 13.62 -8.72
CA ARG A 119 9.20 14.57 -9.68
C ARG A 119 10.66 14.30 -10.03
N SER A 120 11.30 13.31 -9.42
CA SER A 120 12.74 13.04 -9.56
C SER A 120 13.07 11.71 -10.24
N LEU A 121 12.13 11.03 -10.91
CA LEU A 121 12.48 10.03 -11.93
C LEU A 121 12.81 10.68 -13.29
N SER A 122 12.46 11.96 -13.48
CA SER A 122 12.74 12.74 -14.70
C SER A 122 13.58 14.01 -14.45
N ALA A 123 14.04 14.26 -13.22
CA ALA A 123 14.95 15.36 -12.89
C ALA A 123 16.44 14.95 -12.91
N GLY A 124 16.74 13.73 -13.37
CA GLY A 124 18.10 13.21 -13.46
C GLY A 124 18.87 13.63 -14.72
N ARG A 125 18.39 14.58 -15.52
CA ARG A 125 19.22 15.19 -16.58
C ARG A 125 20.42 15.94 -15.98
N ASP A 126 20.26 16.49 -14.78
CA ASP A 126 21.24 17.35 -14.11
C ASP A 126 22.34 16.57 -13.35
N ARG A 127 22.22 15.23 -13.23
CA ARG A 127 23.21 14.38 -12.57
C ARG A 127 23.62 13.17 -13.39
N ALA A 128 23.68 13.31 -14.71
CA ALA A 128 24.41 12.34 -15.52
C ALA A 128 25.88 12.33 -15.04
N PRO A 129 26.44 11.18 -14.59
CA PRO A 129 27.82 11.11 -14.15
C PRO A 129 28.75 11.67 -15.23
N ILE A 130 29.67 12.54 -14.84
CA ILE A 130 30.57 13.28 -15.75
C ILE A 130 31.31 12.35 -16.73
N TYR A 131 31.55 11.11 -16.32
CA TYR A 131 32.12 10.05 -17.16
C TYR A 131 31.32 9.78 -18.45
N PHE A 132 29.98 9.79 -18.41
CA PHE A 132 29.15 9.58 -19.60
C PHE A 132 29.27 10.74 -20.60
N ILE A 133 29.39 11.97 -20.10
CA ILE A 133 29.56 13.16 -20.93
C ILE A 133 30.92 13.10 -21.64
N ILE A 134 31.99 12.82 -20.89
CA ILE A 134 33.35 12.69 -21.44
C ILE A 134 33.43 11.54 -22.45
N ALA A 135 32.86 10.38 -22.14
CA ALA A 135 32.84 9.24 -23.05
C ALA A 135 32.14 9.60 -24.37
N SER A 136 30.97 10.26 -24.30
CA SER A 136 30.22 10.67 -25.49
C SER A 136 31.00 11.66 -26.36
N ILE A 137 31.58 12.69 -25.74
CA ILE A 137 32.39 13.69 -26.45
C ILE A 137 33.65 13.04 -27.08
N SER A 138 34.26 12.06 -26.41
CA SER A 138 35.45 11.38 -26.93
C SER A 138 35.17 10.58 -28.20
N ILE A 139 34.04 9.87 -28.25
CA ILE A 139 33.62 9.08 -29.42
C ILE A 139 33.32 10.02 -30.59
N ILE A 140 32.59 11.11 -30.33
CA ILE A 140 32.28 12.13 -31.35
C ILE A 140 33.57 12.76 -31.89
N SER A 141 34.51 13.10 -31.01
CA SER A 141 35.79 13.70 -31.40
C SER A 141 36.65 12.75 -32.25
N ALA A 142 36.61 11.43 -31.97
CA ALA A 142 37.31 10.44 -32.79
C ALA A 142 36.76 10.41 -34.22
N ILE A 143 35.43 10.43 -34.38
CA ILE A 143 34.77 10.44 -35.70
C ILE A 143 35.14 11.72 -36.46
N TRP A 144 34.99 12.89 -35.83
CA TRP A 144 35.39 14.17 -36.44
C TRP A 144 36.88 14.21 -36.81
N GLY A 145 37.75 13.67 -35.96
CA GLY A 145 39.18 13.56 -36.23
C GLY A 145 39.47 12.77 -37.51
N THR A 146 38.79 11.64 -37.71
CA THR A 146 38.94 10.84 -38.94
C THR A 146 38.46 11.59 -40.19
N LEU A 147 37.34 12.31 -40.11
CA LEU A 147 36.83 13.10 -41.23
C LEU A 147 37.80 14.23 -41.60
N ILE A 148 38.30 14.96 -40.60
CA ILE A 148 39.28 16.04 -40.79
C ILE A 148 40.57 15.47 -41.41
N TYR A 149 41.03 14.31 -40.96
CA TYR A 149 42.23 13.67 -41.50
C TYR A 149 42.12 13.35 -43.00
N VAL A 150 40.99 12.77 -43.43
CA VAL A 150 40.73 12.47 -44.86
C VAL A 150 40.69 13.75 -45.68
N VAL A 151 39.99 14.78 -45.20
CA VAL A 151 39.91 16.07 -45.90
C VAL A 151 41.31 16.69 -46.06
N LEU A 152 42.13 16.69 -45.00
CA LEU A 152 43.50 17.20 -45.07
C LEU A 152 44.38 16.41 -46.03
N GLN A 153 44.23 15.08 -46.14
CA GLN A 153 44.94 14.28 -47.14
C GLN A 153 44.55 14.69 -48.57
N VAL A 154 43.25 14.87 -48.85
CA VAL A 154 42.78 15.31 -50.16
C VAL A 154 43.32 16.70 -50.51
N PHE A 155 43.34 17.63 -49.56
CA PHE A 155 43.95 18.94 -49.77
C PHE A 155 45.46 18.87 -50.01
N LYS A 156 46.19 18.02 -49.28
CA LYS A 156 47.63 17.82 -49.49
C LYS A 156 47.92 17.23 -50.88
N LEU A 157 47.13 16.26 -51.33
CA LEU A 157 47.28 15.69 -52.67
C LEU A 157 46.96 16.71 -53.76
N LYS A 158 45.87 17.48 -53.62
CA LYS A 158 45.52 18.55 -54.56
C LYS A 158 46.62 19.62 -54.67
N LYS A 159 47.36 19.88 -53.59
CA LYS A 159 48.50 20.82 -53.58
C LYS A 159 49.77 20.23 -54.20
N LEU A 160 49.90 18.90 -54.32
CA LEU A 160 51.06 18.25 -54.92
C LEU A 160 50.88 17.98 -56.43
N THR A 161 49.63 17.92 -56.90
CA THR A 161 49.29 17.68 -58.31
C THR A 161 49.19 18.97 -59.16
N HIS A 162 49.26 20.15 -58.54
CA HIS A 162 49.32 21.45 -59.22
C HIS A 162 50.60 22.17 -58.84
#